data_AF-A0A7C2VTM1-F1
#
_entry.id   AF-A0A7C2VTM1-F1
#
_cell.length_a   1.000
_cell.length_b   1.000
_cell.length_c   1.000
_cell.angle_alpha   90.00
_cell.angle_beta   90.00
_cell.angle_gamma   90.00
#
_symmetry.space_group_name_H-M   'P 1'
#
loop_
_entity.id
_entity.type
_entity.pdbx_description
1 polymer ?
#
loop_
_entity_poly.entity_id
_entity_poly.type
_entity_poly.pdbx_seq_one_letter_code
_entity_poly.pdbx_strand_id
1 'polypeptide(L)' 'MPIYEYRCQKCGTKFELLQKVGATGEDLVCPKCGAPKPVK' A
#
# COMPACT_ATOMS: atom_id res chain seq x y z
N MET A 1 6.93 -11.04 -10.85
CA MET A 1 6.52 -10.69 -9.48
C MET A 1 5.31 -9.78 -9.60
N PRO A 2 4.16 -10.06 -8.95
CA PRO A 2 2.99 -9.17 -9.03
C PRO A 2 3.26 -7.86 -8.30
N ILE A 3 3.06 -6.74 -8.99
CA ILE A 3 3.00 -5.41 -8.41
C ILE A 3 1.54 -5.17 -8.05
N TYR A 4 1.29 -4.71 -6.82
CA TYR A 4 -0.05 -4.32 -6.37
C TYR A 4 -0.11 -2.79 -6.32
N GLU A 5 -1.15 -2.20 -6.91
CA GLU A 5 -1.48 -0.79 -6.70
C GLU A 5 -2.15 -0.67 -5.34
N TYR A 6 -1.71 0.31 -4.55
CA TYR A 6 -2.31 0.68 -3.29
C TYR A 6 -2.74 2.14 -3.33
N ARG A 7 -3.88 2.42 -2.72
CA ARG A 7 -4.41 3.76 -2.55
C ARG A 7 -4.54 4.07 -1.07
N CYS A 8 -3.93 5.16 -0.65
CA CYS A 8 -4.12 5.69 0.69
C CYS A 8 -5.53 6.28 0.83
N GLN A 9 -6.31 5.81 1.82
CA GLN A 9 -7.63 6.38 2.10
C GLN A 9 -7.57 7.77 2.76
N LYS A 10 -6.43 8.14 3.35
CA LYS A 10 -6.26 9.42 4.06
C LYS A 10 -5.88 10.56 3.13
N CYS A 11 -4.83 10.37 2.31
CA CYS A 11 -4.33 11.41 1.40
C CYS A 11 -4.73 11.18 -0.06
N GLY A 12 -5.34 10.05 -0.38
CA GLY A 12 -5.77 9.72 -1.75
C GLY A 12 -4.64 9.32 -2.71
N THR A 13 -3.38 9.35 -2.26
CA THR A 13 -2.22 8.99 -3.08
C THR A 13 -2.27 7.52 -3.47
N LYS A 14 -2.03 7.26 -4.75
CA LYS A 14 -1.81 5.93 -5.30
C LYS A 14 -0.31 5.65 -5.41
N PHE A 15 0.10 4.43 -5.08
CA PHE A 15 1.48 3.99 -5.21
C PHE A 15 1.51 2.49 -5.49
N GLU A 16 2.52 2.07 -6.22
CA GLU A 16 2.73 0.68 -6.61
C GLU A 16 3.72 0.04 -5.65
N LEU A 17 3.39 -1.14 -5.13
CA LEU A 17 4.23 -1.84 -4.17
C LEU A 17 4.45 -3.28 -4.62
N LEU A 18 5.73 -3.63 -4.70
CA LEU A 18 6.20 -4.98 -4.96
C LEU A 18 5.94 -5.82 -3.72
N GLN A 19 4.98 -6.72 -3.81
CA GLN A 19 4.52 -7.52 -2.69
C GLN A 19 4.85 -8.99 -2.95
N LYS A 20 5.53 -9.61 -1.99
CA LYS A 20 5.80 -11.05 -2.05
C LYS A 20 4.48 -11.80 -1.91
N VAL A 21 4.31 -12.86 -2.68
CA VAL A 21 3.12 -13.72 -2.59
C VAL A 21 2.97 -14.19 -1.15
N GLY A 22 1.89 -13.78 -0.49
CA GLY A 22 1.58 -14.14 0.90
C GLY A 22 1.95 -13.12 1.98
N ALA A 23 2.48 -11.94 1.64
CA ALA A 23 2.67 -10.89 2.64
C ALA A 23 1.36 -10.13 2.89
N THR A 24 0.85 -10.14 4.12
CA THR A 24 -0.36 -9.39 4.48
C THR A 24 -0.02 -7.91 4.50
N GLY A 25 -0.70 -7.10 3.69
CA GLY A 25 -0.49 -5.64 3.60
C GLY A 25 -0.88 -4.86 4.87
N GLU A 26 -0.94 -5.52 6.03
CA GLU A 26 -1.34 -4.95 7.31
C GLU A 26 -0.32 -3.96 7.88
N ASP A 27 0.96 -4.16 7.57
CA ASP A 27 2.05 -3.26 7.97
C ASP A 27 2.36 -2.21 6.90
N LEU A 28 1.57 -2.13 5.83
CA LEU A 28 1.79 -1.11 4.81
C LEU A 28 1.39 0.26 5.36
N VAL A 29 2.32 1.20 5.20
CA VAL A 29 2.12 2.62 5.49
C VAL A 29 2.25 3.42 4.21
N CYS A 30 1.44 4.46 4.08
CA CYS A 30 1.50 5.35 2.94
C CYS A 30 2.83 6.14 2.95
N PRO A 31 3.65 6.06 1.90
CA PRO A 31 4.94 6.76 1.84
C PRO A 31 4.77 8.29 1.75
N LYS A 32 3.58 8.79 1.41
CA LYS A 32 3.28 10.23 1.29
C LYS A 32 2.88 10.89 2.60
N CYS A 33 2.16 10.18 3.47
CA CYS A 33 1.54 10.77 4.66
C CYS A 33 1.67 9.93 5.94
N GLY A 34 2.27 8.73 5.86
CA GLY A 34 2.42 7.81 6.99
C GLY A 34 1.13 7.13 7.45
N ALA A 35 0.03 7.23 6.69
CA ALA A 35 -1.22 6.58 7.07
C ALA A 35 -1.10 5.04 7.00
N PRO A 36 -1.52 4.31 8.04
CA PRO A 36 -1.51 2.85 8.02
C PRO A 36 -2.66 2.29 7.17
N LYS A 37 -2.54 1.04 6.75
CA LYS A 37 -3.60 0.27 6.05
C LYS A 37 -4.09 0.90 4.74
N PRO A 38 -3.21 1.16 3.76
CA PRO A 38 -3.63 1.54 2.42
C PRO A 38 -4.44 0.40 1.77
N VAL A 39 -5.50 0.74 1.03
CA VAL A 39 -6.35 -0.24 0.34
C VAL A 39 -5.77 -0.60 -1.02
N LYS A 40 -5.91 -1.86 -1.44
CA LYS A 40 -5.57 -2.28 -2.82
C LYS A 40 -6.65 -1.83 -3.80
#